data_AF-A0A451ENZ1-F1
#
_entry.id   AF-A0A451ENZ1-F1
#
_cell.length_a   1.000
_cell.length_b   1.000
_cell.length_c   1.000
_cell.angle_alpha   90.00
_cell.angle_beta   90.00
_cell.angle_gamma   90.00
#
_symmetry.space_group_name_H-M   'P 1'
#
loop_
_entity.id
_entity.type
_entity.pdbx_description
1 polymer ?
#
loop_
_entity_poly.entity_id
_entity_poly.type
_entity_poly.pdbx_seq_one_letter_code
_entity_poly.pdbx_strand_id
1 'polypeptide(L)'
;MNNGLIDCFIDKHSKKRLITEAFLELFTKEYIFLVEIAKVTKIGSRTLMTYLAEKGVYPVDHNDNKKLRLKLYEREKLKDISIFKGIV
;
A
#
# COMPACT_ATOMS: atom_id res chain seq x y z
N MET A 1 2.85 -30.60 -0.40
CA MET A 1 2.81 -29.61 -1.50
C MET A 1 2.26 -28.32 -0.92
N ASN A 2 3.04 -27.25 -0.98
CA ASN A 2 2.58 -25.90 -0.62
C ASN A 2 2.06 -25.29 -1.92
N ASN A 3 0.75 -25.09 -2.06
CA ASN A 3 0.14 -24.69 -3.33
C ASN A 3 0.37 -23.21 -3.66
N GLY A 4 1.26 -22.52 -2.94
CA GLY A 4 1.50 -21.09 -3.07
C GLY A 4 0.25 -20.24 -2.79
N LEU A 5 -0.67 -20.76 -1.98
CA LEU A 5 -1.94 -20.11 -1.62
C LEU A 5 -1.93 -19.73 -0.14
N ILE A 6 -2.18 -18.46 0.15
CA ILE A 6 -2.34 -17.92 1.49
C ILE A 6 -3.83 -17.80 1.81
N ASP A 7 -4.22 -18.35 2.96
CA ASP A 7 -5.57 -18.23 3.51
C ASP A 7 -5.71 -16.90 4.26
N CYS A 8 -6.67 -16.07 3.88
CA CYS A 8 -6.94 -14.78 4.53
C CYS A 8 -8.32 -14.74 5.17
N PHE A 9 -8.37 -14.36 6.46
CA PHE A 9 -9.60 -14.10 7.21
C PHE A 9 -9.62 -12.62 7.62
N ILE A 10 -10.64 -11.87 7.20
CA ILE A 10 -10.79 -10.44 7.54
C ILE A 10 -11.62 -10.27 8.83
N ASP A 11 -12.58 -11.16 9.08
CA ASP A 11 -13.36 -11.32 10.31
C ASP A 11 -14.08 -12.70 10.34
N LYS A 12 -14.88 -12.96 11.40
CA LYS A 12 -15.65 -14.20 11.60
C LYS A 12 -16.76 -14.44 10.55
N HIS A 13 -17.07 -13.45 9.72
CA HIS A 13 -18.08 -13.50 8.66
C HIS A 13 -17.48 -13.46 7.25
N SER A 14 -16.15 -13.44 7.16
CA SER A 14 -15.43 -13.37 5.90
C SER A 14 -15.38 -14.76 5.27
N LYS A 15 -15.84 -14.87 4.01
CA LYS A 15 -15.57 -16.06 3.20
C LYS A 15 -14.06 -16.25 3.10
N LYS A 16 -13.59 -17.49 3.29
CA LYS A 16 -12.18 -17.87 3.08
C LYS A 16 -11.75 -17.43 1.69
N ARG A 17 -10.75 -16.55 1.60
CA ARG A 17 -10.14 -16.12 0.33
C ARG A 17 -8.77 -16.76 0.21
N LEU A 18 -8.53 -17.35 -0.97
CA LEU A 18 -7.24 -17.90 -1.37
C LEU A 18 -6.50 -16.82 -2.17
N ILE A 19 -5.31 -16.43 -1.73
CA ILE A 19 -4.44 -15.50 -2.45
C ILE A 19 -3.20 -16.24 -2.92
N THR A 20 -2.85 -16.15 -4.20
CA THR A 20 -1.62 -16.75 -4.73
C THR A 20 -0.39 -15.92 -4.36
N GLU A 21 0.77 -16.55 -4.23
CA GLU A 21 2.06 -15.86 -4.09
C GLU A 21 2.28 -14.87 -5.25
N ALA A 22 1.96 -15.26 -6.48
CA ALA A 22 2.03 -14.38 -7.65
C ALA A 22 1.16 -13.11 -7.50
N PHE A 23 0.00 -13.22 -6.87
CA PHE A 23 -0.83 -12.05 -6.59
C PHE A 23 -0.17 -11.12 -5.57
N LEU A 24 0.50 -11.66 -4.56
CA LEU A 24 1.23 -10.85 -3.58
C LEU A 24 2.45 -10.16 -4.20
N GLU A 25 3.16 -10.83 -5.10
CA GLU A 25 4.25 -10.22 -5.87
C GLU A 25 3.75 -9.07 -6.75
N LEU A 26 2.64 -9.27 -7.46
CA LEU A 26 2.02 -8.20 -8.27
C LEU A 26 1.55 -7.04 -7.39
N PHE A 27 0.88 -7.36 -6.28
CA PHE A 27 0.41 -6.34 -5.33
C PHE A 27 1.57 -5.50 -4.78
N THR A 28 2.68 -6.12 -4.40
CA THR A 28 3.86 -5.40 -3.86
C THR A 28 4.64 -4.63 -4.92
N LYS A 29 4.53 -5.02 -6.20
CA LYS A 29 5.04 -4.26 -7.37
C LYS A 29 4.18 -3.06 -7.73
N GLU A 30 2.88 -3.10 -7.46
CA GLU A 30 1.95 -2.01 -7.80
C GLU A 30 1.75 -1.04 -6.65
N TYR A 31 1.77 -1.53 -5.41
CA TYR A 31 1.41 -0.74 -4.24
C TYR A 31 2.49 -0.77 -3.16
N ILE A 32 2.45 0.25 -2.30
CA ILE A 32 3.31 0.38 -1.12
C ILE A 32 2.52 0.99 0.03
N PHE A 33 2.79 0.53 1.26
CA PHE A 33 2.16 1.12 2.44
C PHE A 33 2.89 2.38 2.89
N LEU A 34 2.13 3.37 3.36
CA LEU A 34 2.68 4.60 3.93
C LEU A 34 3.68 4.33 5.07
N VAL A 35 3.42 3.30 5.88
CA VAL A 35 4.29 2.92 7.00
C VAL A 35 5.65 2.40 6.53
N GLU A 36 5.74 1.82 5.34
CA GLU A 36 7.01 1.37 4.76
C GLU A 36 7.80 2.57 4.25
N ILE A 37 7.13 3.50 3.56
CA ILE A 37 7.74 4.77 3.13
C ILE A 37 8.27 5.54 4.35
N ALA A 38 7.48 5.63 5.42
CA ALA A 38 7.87 6.32 6.65
C ALA A 38 9.11 5.71 7.31
N LYS A 39 9.21 4.37 7.33
CA LYS A 39 10.38 3.66 7.87
C LYS A 39 11.64 3.97 7.08
N VAL A 40 11.57 3.92 5.74
CA VAL A 40 12.74 4.10 4.88
C VAL A 40 13.20 5.56 4.83
N THR A 41 12.26 6.50 4.73
CA THR A 41 12.57 7.93 4.67
C THR A 41 12.85 8.55 6.04
N LYS A 42 12.49 7.85 7.14
CA LYS A 42 12.50 8.37 8.52
C LYS A 42 11.63 9.61 8.71
N ILE A 43 10.66 9.83 7.82
CA ILE A 43 9.68 10.92 7.91
C ILE A 43 8.40 10.38 8.57
N GLY A 44 7.83 11.14 9.49
CA GLY A 44 6.56 10.77 10.13
C GLY A 44 5.41 10.65 9.13
N SER A 45 4.55 9.65 9.32
CA SER A 45 3.43 9.36 8.40
C SER A 45 2.53 10.56 8.12
N ARG A 46 2.27 11.41 9.12
CA ARG A 46 1.46 12.63 8.96
C ARG A 46 2.13 13.62 8.01
N THR A 47 3.42 13.87 8.19
CA THR A 47 4.21 14.75 7.35
C THR A 47 4.29 14.22 5.92
N LEU A 48 4.50 12.91 5.75
CA LEU A 48 4.45 12.27 4.42
C LEU A 48 3.09 12.44 3.76
N MET A 49 1.99 12.24 4.48
CA MET A 49 0.65 12.43 3.92
C MET A 49 0.42 13.86 3.44
N THR A 50 0.80 14.85 4.25
CA THR A 50 0.68 16.26 3.84
C THR A 50 1.51 16.53 2.59
N TYR A 51 2.77 16.12 2.59
CA TYR A 51 3.68 16.30 1.46
C TYR A 51 3.17 15.63 0.18
N LEU A 52 2.65 14.39 0.27
CA LEU A 52 2.07 13.68 -0.86
C LEU A 52 0.82 14.39 -1.40
N ALA A 53 -0.05 14.86 -0.52
CA ALA A 53 -1.25 15.59 -0.90
C ALA A 53 -0.95 16.92 -1.60
N GLU A 54 0.11 17.63 -1.18
CA GLU A 54 0.61 18.84 -1.86
C GLU A 54 1.11 18.54 -3.29
N LYS A 55 1.51 17.30 -3.56
CA LYS A 55 1.89 16.81 -4.90
C LYS A 55 0.72 16.18 -5.67
N GLY A 56 -0.51 16.25 -5.13
CA GLY A 56 -1.69 15.64 -5.74
C GLY A 56 -1.71 14.11 -5.65
N VAL A 57 -0.88 13.51 -4.80
CA VAL A 57 -0.81 12.06 -4.60
C VAL A 57 -1.58 11.70 -3.35
N TYR A 58 -2.60 10.87 -3.51
CA TYR A 58 -3.49 10.47 -2.44
C TYR A 58 -3.49 8.94 -2.26
N PRO A 59 -3.86 8.44 -1.07
CA PRO A 59 -4.07 7.00 -0.87
C PRO A 59 -5.12 6.46 -1.84
N VAL A 60 -5.04 5.17 -2.17
CA VAL A 60 -5.99 4.50 -3.08
C VAL A 60 -7.45 4.65 -2.62
N ASP A 61 -7.67 4.76 -1.31
CA ASP A 61 -9.00 4.88 -0.68
C ASP A 61 -9.49 6.33 -0.54
N HIS A 62 -8.83 7.30 -1.17
CA HIS A 62 -9.08 8.74 -0.94
C HIS A 62 -10.52 9.15 -1.20
N ASN A 63 -11.12 8.64 -2.28
CA ASN A 63 -12.50 8.98 -2.67
C ASN A 63 -13.54 7.98 -2.13
N ASP A 64 -13.11 6.93 -1.44
CA ASP A 64 -14.00 5.87 -0.99
C ASP A 64 -14.73 6.26 0.31
N ASN A 65 -16.01 5.88 0.41
CA ASN A 65 -16.80 6.04 1.63
C ASN A 65 -16.29 5.14 2.78
N LYS A 66 -15.64 4.02 2.44
CA LYS A 66 -15.03 3.09 3.41
C LYS A 66 -13.52 3.18 3.30
N LYS A 67 -12.88 3.76 4.31
CA LYS A 67 -11.43 3.87 4.37
C LYS A 67 -10.77 2.54 4.74
N LEU A 68 -9.63 2.27 4.11
CA LEU A 68 -8.72 1.21 4.50
C LEU A 68 -8.09 1.55 5.86
N ARG A 69 -7.84 0.51 6.65
CA ARG A 69 -7.15 0.63 7.94
C ARG A 69 -5.70 1.14 7.77
N LEU A 70 -5.05 0.74 6.69
CA LEU A 70 -3.70 1.16 6.33
C LEU A 70 -3.75 2.01 5.07
N LYS A 71 -2.95 3.08 5.04
CA LYS A 71 -2.81 3.92 3.86
C LYS A 71 -1.90 3.25 2.84
N LEU A 72 -2.48 2.98 1.68
CA LEU A 72 -1.84 2.33 0.55
C LEU A 72 -1.75 3.33 -0.60
N TYR A 73 -0.62 3.36 -1.29
CA TYR A 73 -0.36 4.23 -2.43
C TYR A 73 0.09 3.39 -3.62
N GLU A 74 -0.28 3.82 -4.82
CA GLU A 74 0.24 3.28 -6.07
C GLU A 74 1.69 3.74 -6.26
N ARG A 75 2.57 2.80 -6.57
CA ARG A 75 4.00 3.06 -6.78
C ARG A 75 4.23 3.99 -7.97
N GLU A 76 3.44 3.85 -9.03
CA GLU A 76 3.54 4.69 -10.24
C GLU A 76 3.40 6.18 -9.91
N LYS A 77 2.43 6.53 -9.07
CA LYS A 77 2.18 7.92 -8.65
C LYS A 77 3.30 8.51 -7.79
N LEU A 78 4.22 7.68 -7.30
CA LEU A 78 5.32 8.08 -6.44
C LEU A 78 6.66 8.21 -7.20
N LYS A 79 6.76 7.73 -8.45
CA LYS A 79 8.01 7.69 -9.22
C LYS A 79 8.63 9.07 -9.46
N ASP A 80 7.80 10.08 -9.66
CA ASP A 80 8.25 11.45 -9.93
C ASP A 80 8.59 12.24 -8.65
N ILE A 81 8.47 11.62 -7.48
CA ILE A 81 8.73 12.25 -6.20
C ILE A 81 10.16 11.94 -5.74
N SER A 82 11.01 12.98 -5.73
CA SER A 82 12.45 12.88 -5.52
C SER A 82 12.87 12.14 -4.24
N ILE A 83 12.13 12.32 -3.13
CA ILE A 83 12.45 11.70 -1.84
C ILE A 83 12.23 10.18 -1.84
N PHE A 84 11.58 9.62 -2.87
CA PHE A 84 11.34 8.19 -2.98
C PHE A 84 12.16 7.50 -4.06
N LYS A 85 13.10 8.22 -4.69
CA LYS A 85 14.02 7.63 -5.67
C LYS A 85 14.81 6.48 -5.01
N GLY A 86 14.59 5.25 -5.48
CA GLY A 86 15.20 4.03 -4.92
C GLY A 86 14.35 3.29 -3.87
N ILE A 87 13.17 3.80 -3.55
CA ILE A 87 12.14 3.14 -2.72
C ILE A 87 11.01 2.58 -3.62
N VAL A 88 10.72 3.31 -4.69
CA VAL A 88 9.65 3.07 -5.67
C VAL A 88 10.20 3.06 -7.10
#